data_AF-A0AAD5ZRZ3-F1
#
_entry.id   AF-A0AAD5ZRZ3-F1
#
_cell.length_a   1.000
_cell.length_b   1.000
_cell.length_c   1.000
_cell.angle_alpha   90.00
_cell.angle_beta   90.00
_cell.angle_gamma   90.00
#
_symmetry.space_group_name_H-M   'P 1'
#
loop_
_entity.id
_entity.type
_entity.pdbx_description
1 polymer ?
#
loop_
_entity_poly.entity_id
_entity_poly.type
_entity_poly.pdbx_seq_one_letter_code
_entity_poly.pdbx_strand_id
1 'polypeptide(L)'
;MLFTCRVNQALKPSLYKPLSCSSVSPKPSIEVHISAFFSLSLPRKEQAMIFMQPLVALLLLLATQSHALSVGLHAYNFGLNVGGKQGCSHTCESENCNVPPILRYGKYCGVMYTGCPGEKPCDALDACCMVHDACVTANNNDYLNLECNQNLSNCIAKVNTAGPTFQGNKCSLDQVSQEISLIMDAAILAGRALHKP
;
A
#
# COMPACT_ATOMS: atom_id res chain seq x y z
N MET A 1 6.08 -18.60 -4.40
CA MET A 1 4.92 -18.61 -5.32
C MET A 1 4.98 -17.33 -6.13
N LEU A 2 5.27 -17.39 -7.43
CA LEU A 2 5.12 -16.24 -8.30
C LEU A 2 3.71 -16.30 -8.92
N PHE A 3 2.91 -15.27 -8.66
CA PHE A 3 1.68 -15.03 -9.40
C PHE A 3 2.02 -14.12 -10.58
N THR A 4 2.00 -14.66 -11.79
CA THR A 4 2.03 -13.84 -13.00
C THR A 4 0.60 -13.59 -13.45
N CYS A 5 0.03 -12.45 -13.08
CA CYS A 5 -1.21 -11.98 -13.67
C CYS A 5 -0.91 -11.35 -15.03
N ARG A 6 -1.34 -12.00 -16.11
CA ARG A 6 -1.25 -11.45 -17.46
C ARG A 6 -2.48 -10.58 -17.72
N VAL A 7 -2.31 -9.27 -17.77
CA VAL A 7 -3.37 -8.34 -18.19
C VAL A 7 -3.47 -8.42 -19.72
N ASN A 8 -4.49 -9.09 -20.24
CA ASN A 8 -4.82 -8.96 -21.66
C ASN A 8 -5.52 -7.61 -21.86
N GLN A 9 -4.81 -6.65 -22.44
CA GLN A 9 -5.42 -5.42 -22.95
C GLN A 9 -6.26 -5.74 -24.18
N ALA A 10 -7.52 -6.06 -23.97
CA ALA A 10 -8.63 -5.77 -24.86
C ALA A 10 -9.91 -6.21 -24.15
N LEU A 11 -10.81 -5.27 -23.82
CA LEU A 11 -12.26 -5.33 -24.12
C LEU A 11 -13.04 -4.26 -23.32
N LYS A 12 -14.07 -3.72 -24.00
CA LYS A 12 -15.01 -2.66 -23.59
C LYS A 12 -15.90 -3.05 -22.39
N PRO A 13 -16.54 -2.06 -21.71
CA PRO A 13 -17.15 -2.23 -20.40
C PRO A 13 -18.61 -2.70 -20.50
N SER A 14 -18.83 -4.00 -20.37
CA SER A 14 -20.07 -4.55 -19.84
C SER A 14 -19.82 -6.02 -19.54
N LEU A 15 -20.34 -6.51 -18.42
CA LEU A 15 -20.20 -7.89 -17.92
C LEU A 15 -18.91 -8.18 -17.11
N TYR A 16 -18.90 -7.73 -15.86
CA TYR A 16 -18.00 -8.30 -14.84
C TYR A 16 -18.39 -9.77 -14.59
N LYS A 17 -17.55 -10.70 -15.05
CA LYS A 17 -17.63 -12.13 -14.70
C LYS A 17 -16.51 -12.41 -13.68
N PRO A 18 -16.75 -13.22 -12.64
CA PRO A 18 -15.76 -13.45 -11.59
C PRO A 18 -14.46 -14.04 -12.16
N LEU A 19 -13.32 -13.54 -11.68
CA LEU A 19 -12.00 -14.08 -12.01
C LEU A 19 -11.92 -15.55 -11.57
N SER A 20 -11.71 -16.45 -12.53
CA SER A 20 -11.40 -17.85 -12.28
C SER A 20 -9.88 -18.03 -12.27
N CYS A 21 -9.29 -18.20 -11.10
CA CYS A 21 -7.89 -18.61 -10.96
C CYS A 21 -7.81 -20.13 -10.91
N SER A 22 -7.22 -20.74 -11.94
CA SER A 22 -6.86 -22.17 -11.88
C SER A 22 -5.51 -22.35 -11.20
N SER A 23 -5.44 -23.27 -10.24
CA SER A 23 -4.20 -23.70 -9.59
C SER A 23 -3.36 -24.56 -10.54
N VAL A 24 -2.11 -24.15 -10.78
CA VAL A 24 -1.10 -25.01 -11.40
C VAL A 24 -0.18 -25.51 -10.29
N SER A 25 -0.27 -26.81 -10.00
CA SER A 25 0.65 -27.50 -9.09
C SER A 25 2.08 -27.48 -9.63
N PRO A 26 3.09 -27.12 -8.83
CA PRO A 26 4.48 -27.31 -9.22
C PRO A 26 4.84 -28.81 -9.16
N LYS A 27 5.37 -29.34 -10.27
CA LYS A 27 6.06 -30.64 -10.31
C LYS A 27 7.30 -30.59 -9.39
N PRO A 28 7.53 -31.59 -8.52
CA PRO A 28 8.76 -31.68 -7.76
C PRO A 28 9.78 -32.46 -8.58
N SER A 29 10.92 -31.86 -8.88
CA SER A 29 12.13 -32.58 -9.23
C SER A 29 13.32 -31.71 -8.87
N ILE A 30 13.65 -31.71 -7.58
CA ILE A 30 15.01 -31.43 -7.12
C ILE A 30 15.44 -32.72 -6.43
N GLU A 31 16.24 -33.52 -7.15
CA GLU A 31 17.02 -34.58 -6.52
C GLU A 31 17.99 -33.92 -5.54
N VAL A 32 17.67 -34.02 -4.25
CA VAL A 32 18.65 -33.78 -3.19
C VAL A 32 19.45 -35.06 -3.09
N HIS A 33 20.65 -35.04 -3.67
CA HIS A 33 21.66 -36.05 -3.41
C HIS A 33 22.03 -35.98 -1.92
N ILE A 34 21.37 -36.81 -1.10
CA ILE A 34 21.78 -37.07 0.27
C ILE A 34 23.05 -37.90 0.17
N SER A 35 24.20 -37.25 0.26
CA SER A 35 25.46 -37.92 0.58
C SER A 35 25.37 -38.40 2.03
N ALA A 36 24.74 -39.55 2.21
CA ALA A 36 25.06 -40.46 3.30
C ALA A 36 26.47 -40.99 3.05
N PHE A 37 27.48 -40.24 3.49
CA PHE A 37 28.82 -40.78 3.71
C PHE A 37 29.13 -40.60 5.20
N PHE A 38 28.82 -41.65 5.93
CA PHE A 38 29.81 -42.61 6.42
C PHE A 38 30.54 -42.06 7.64
N SER A 39 29.91 -42.35 8.76
CA SER A 39 30.57 -42.62 10.03
C SER A 39 31.71 -43.62 9.79
N LEU A 40 32.94 -43.14 9.71
CA LEU A 40 34.14 -43.95 9.88
C LEU A 40 35.02 -43.28 10.94
N SER A 41 34.86 -43.79 12.16
CA SER A 41 35.94 -43.96 13.14
C SER A 41 36.80 -42.73 13.45
N LEU A 42 36.24 -41.73 14.15
CA LEU A 42 37.03 -40.70 14.83
C LEU A 42 36.74 -40.65 16.34
N PRO A 43 37.76 -40.44 17.19
CA PRO A 43 37.65 -40.55 18.64
C PRO A 43 36.66 -39.53 19.23
N ARG A 44 35.93 -39.98 20.26
CA ARG A 44 34.78 -39.33 20.94
C ARG A 44 34.96 -37.86 21.36
N LYS A 45 36.17 -37.31 21.32
CA LYS A 45 36.49 -35.93 21.75
C LYS A 45 36.31 -34.87 20.65
N GLU A 46 36.26 -35.25 19.37
CA GLU A 46 36.14 -34.30 18.24
C GLU A 46 34.72 -34.22 17.65
N GLN A 47 33.74 -34.93 18.22
CA GLN A 47 32.35 -34.90 17.71
C GLN A 47 31.57 -33.65 18.14
N ALA A 48 32.04 -32.90 19.14
CA ALA A 48 31.37 -31.68 19.60
C ALA A 48 31.50 -30.52 18.59
N MET A 49 32.54 -30.52 17.75
CA MET A 49 32.81 -29.45 16.78
C MET A 49 31.95 -29.55 15.51
N ILE A 50 31.53 -30.77 15.14
CA ILE A 50 30.81 -31.03 13.88
C ILE A 50 29.33 -30.65 13.98
N PHE A 51 28.71 -30.79 15.16
CA PHE A 51 27.31 -30.37 15.38
C PHE A 51 27.14 -28.85 15.49
N MET A 52 28.20 -28.10 15.77
CA MET A 52 28.17 -26.64 15.84
C MET A 52 28.30 -25.98 14.46
N GLN A 53 28.88 -26.66 13.47
CA GLN A 53 29.07 -26.13 12.12
C GLN A 53 27.76 -25.75 11.39
N PRO A 54 26.69 -26.56 11.36
CA PRO A 54 25.45 -26.15 10.67
C PRO A 54 24.75 -25.01 11.41
N LEU A 55 24.86 -24.94 12.74
CA LEU A 55 24.28 -23.85 13.54
C LEU A 55 25.03 -22.53 13.32
N VAL A 56 26.36 -22.56 13.29
CA VAL A 56 27.21 -21.40 13.00
C VAL A 56 27.00 -20.94 11.55
N ALA A 57 26.89 -21.85 10.59
CA ALA A 57 26.56 -21.52 9.20
C ALA A 57 25.17 -20.87 9.07
N LEU A 58 24.16 -21.36 9.79
CA LEU A 58 22.82 -20.77 9.83
C LEU A 58 22.82 -19.37 10.46
N LEU A 59 23.59 -19.16 11.54
CA LEU A 59 23.76 -17.86 12.19
C LEU A 59 24.51 -16.86 11.29
N LEU A 60 25.52 -17.31 10.53
CA LEU A 60 26.23 -16.48 9.55
C LEU A 60 25.32 -16.10 8.36
N LEU A 61 24.45 -17.00 7.90
CA LEU A 61 23.44 -16.71 6.87
C LEU A 61 22.38 -15.71 7.35
N LEU A 62 22.02 -15.73 8.65
CA LEU A 62 21.12 -14.75 9.25
C LEU A 62 21.79 -13.37 9.41
N ALA A 63 23.09 -13.33 9.71
CA ALA A 63 23.84 -12.08 9.87
C ALA A 63 24.06 -11.30 8.55
N THR A 64 24.11 -12.00 7.41
CA THR A 64 24.31 -11.38 6.08
C THR A 64 23.01 -10.84 5.44
N GLN A 65 21.84 -11.17 6.00
CA GLN A 65 20.52 -10.68 5.53
C GLN A 65 20.15 -9.27 6.02
N SER A 66 21.12 -8.49 6.48
CA SER A 66 20.90 -7.12 6.96
C SER A 66 20.59 -6.10 5.84
N HIS A 67 20.67 -6.49 4.57
CA HIS A 67 20.50 -5.58 3.42
C HIS A 67 19.13 -5.68 2.71
N ALA A 68 18.28 -6.64 3.05
CA ALA A 68 16.95 -6.79 2.44
C ALA A 68 15.81 -6.18 3.29
N LEU A 69 16.02 -5.96 4.59
CA LEU A 69 14.98 -5.42 5.47
C LEU A 69 14.93 -3.88 5.50
N SER A 70 15.91 -3.20 4.91
CA SER A 70 15.97 -1.73 4.87
C SER A 70 15.08 -1.12 3.78
N VAL A 71 14.71 -1.88 2.74
CA VAL A 71 13.88 -1.39 1.62
C VAL A 71 12.41 -1.21 2.05
N GLY A 72 11.93 -2.06 2.98
CA GLY A 72 10.60 -1.90 3.59
C GLY A 72 10.54 -0.78 4.64
N LEU A 73 11.66 -0.52 5.33
CA LEU A 73 11.74 0.53 6.35
C LEU A 73 11.93 1.93 5.75
N HIS A 74 12.55 2.06 4.56
CA HIS A 74 12.60 3.33 3.82
C HIS A 74 11.24 3.72 3.20
N ALA A 75 10.45 2.73 2.76
CA ALA A 75 9.06 2.97 2.36
C ALA A 75 8.17 3.38 3.55
N TYR A 76 8.42 2.80 4.73
CA TYR A 76 7.73 3.20 5.98
C TYR A 76 8.17 4.58 6.47
N ASN A 77 9.47 4.92 6.42
CA ASN A 77 9.97 6.25 6.80
C ASN A 77 9.61 7.36 5.81
N PHE A 78 9.27 7.05 4.56
CA PHE A 78 8.68 8.03 3.65
C PHE A 78 7.27 8.48 4.13
N GLY A 79 6.60 7.65 4.96
CA GLY A 79 5.35 7.99 5.65
C GLY A 79 5.50 8.32 7.15
N LEU A 80 6.70 8.24 7.73
CA LEU A 80 6.93 8.40 9.18
C LEU A 80 7.94 9.48 9.59
N ASN A 81 8.23 10.46 8.74
CA ASN A 81 8.67 11.76 9.27
C ASN A 81 7.46 12.56 9.80
N VAL A 82 6.75 11.93 10.73
CA VAL A 82 5.65 12.49 11.53
C VAL A 82 6.33 13.16 12.72
N GLY A 83 6.76 14.40 12.52
CA GLY A 83 7.48 15.16 13.54
C GLY A 83 8.00 16.52 13.08
N GLY A 84 8.14 16.74 11.78
CA GLY A 84 8.24 18.10 11.22
C GLY A 84 6.85 18.65 11.01
N LYS A 85 6.59 19.93 11.34
CA LYS A 85 5.37 20.64 10.95
C LYS A 85 5.13 20.42 9.46
N GLN A 86 4.25 19.47 9.11
CA GLN A 86 3.82 19.28 7.73
C GLN A 86 3.11 20.58 7.36
N GLY A 87 3.72 21.32 6.43
CA GLY A 87 3.09 22.49 5.88
C GLY A 87 1.75 22.09 5.27
N CYS A 88 0.73 22.91 5.48
CA CYS A 88 -0.53 22.77 4.78
C CYS A 88 -0.43 23.42 3.40
N SER A 89 -1.30 23.03 2.47
CA SER A 89 -1.30 23.54 1.10
C SER A 89 -2.09 24.84 0.95
N HIS A 90 -1.56 25.77 0.16
CA HIS A 90 -2.27 26.94 -0.36
C HIS A 90 -2.52 26.86 -1.88
N THR A 91 -2.03 25.78 -2.53
CA THR A 91 -1.98 25.64 -3.99
C THR A 91 -2.74 24.41 -4.46
N CYS A 92 -3.37 24.52 -5.62
CA CYS A 92 -4.09 23.42 -6.25
C CYS A 92 -3.11 22.52 -7.00
N GLU A 93 -2.72 21.41 -6.38
CA GLU A 93 -1.78 20.45 -6.94
C GLU A 93 -2.47 19.46 -7.89
N SER A 94 -1.71 18.91 -8.84
CA SER A 94 -2.16 17.83 -9.72
C SER A 94 -0.98 16.92 -10.06
N GLU A 95 -0.39 16.37 -9.00
CA GLU A 95 0.83 15.56 -9.04
C GLU A 95 0.52 14.10 -8.73
N ASN A 96 1.24 13.19 -9.41
CA ASN A 96 1.16 11.75 -9.15
C ASN A 96 -0.28 11.19 -9.20
N CYS A 97 -1.08 11.64 -10.17
CA CYS A 97 -2.52 11.39 -10.33
C CYS A 97 -2.95 9.90 -10.29
N ASN A 98 -2.02 8.97 -10.47
CA ASN A 98 -2.24 7.53 -10.55
C ASN A 98 -1.36 6.73 -9.59
N VAL A 99 -0.78 7.39 -8.58
CA VAL A 99 0.08 6.76 -7.58
C VAL A 99 -0.48 7.07 -6.19
N PRO A 100 -1.51 6.32 -5.74
CA PRO A 100 -2.25 6.57 -4.50
C PRO A 100 -1.42 6.98 -3.27
N PRO A 101 -0.27 6.34 -2.96
CA PRO A 101 0.52 6.69 -1.77
C PRO A 101 1.15 8.10 -1.79
N ILE A 102 1.35 8.68 -2.97
CA ILE A 102 2.02 9.98 -3.17
C ILE A 102 1.19 10.95 -4.01
N LEU A 103 -0.07 10.61 -4.28
CA LEU A 103 -1.00 11.44 -5.03
C LEU A 103 -1.24 12.75 -4.28
N ARG A 104 -1.17 13.87 -5.00
CA ARG A 104 -1.58 15.20 -4.52
C ARG A 104 -2.50 15.85 -5.53
N TYR A 105 -3.74 16.04 -5.13
CA TYR A 105 -4.76 16.66 -5.95
C TYR A 105 -5.49 17.77 -5.19
N GLY A 106 -5.64 18.93 -5.83
CA GLY A 106 -6.21 20.10 -5.19
C GLY A 106 -5.36 20.52 -3.99
N LYS A 107 -6.01 20.90 -2.88
CA LYS A 107 -5.34 21.25 -1.63
C LYS A 107 -5.48 20.17 -0.55
N TYR A 108 -6.44 19.25 -0.70
CA TYR A 108 -6.88 18.35 0.35
C TYR A 108 -6.81 16.87 -0.02
N CYS A 109 -6.76 16.50 -1.31
CA CYS A 109 -6.69 15.08 -1.66
C CYS A 109 -5.25 14.57 -1.66
N GLY A 110 -4.85 13.87 -0.61
CA GLY A 110 -3.59 13.14 -0.53
C GLY A 110 -3.33 12.53 0.84
N VAL A 111 -2.39 11.58 0.92
CA VAL A 111 -2.01 10.97 2.20
C VAL A 111 -1.13 11.95 2.99
N MET A 112 -1.51 12.24 4.25
CA MET A 112 -0.83 13.23 5.11
C MET A 112 -0.67 14.60 4.42
N TYR A 113 -1.63 14.98 3.60
CA TYR A 113 -1.62 16.21 2.81
C TYR A 113 -2.96 16.89 2.97
N THR A 114 -2.96 18.16 3.38
CA THR A 114 -4.20 18.91 3.63
C THR A 114 -4.01 20.39 3.35
N GLY A 115 -5.11 21.12 3.13
CA GLY A 115 -5.10 22.55 2.86
C GLY A 115 -5.04 23.38 4.15
N CYS A 116 -4.53 24.60 4.05
CA CYS A 116 -4.41 25.48 5.21
C CYS A 116 -5.76 25.97 5.73
N PRO A 117 -5.86 26.36 7.02
CA PRO A 117 -7.07 26.94 7.56
C PRO A 117 -7.56 28.14 6.74
N GLY A 118 -8.82 28.11 6.32
CA GLY A 118 -9.44 29.17 5.52
C GLY A 118 -9.26 29.03 4.01
N GLU A 119 -8.45 28.09 3.54
CA GLU A 119 -8.36 27.78 2.12
C GLU A 119 -9.68 27.18 1.60
N LYS A 120 -10.07 27.57 0.39
CA LYS A 120 -11.19 26.96 -0.32
C LYS A 120 -10.70 25.76 -1.14
N PRO A 121 -11.51 24.70 -1.26
CA PRO A 121 -11.19 23.58 -2.14
C PRO A 121 -11.15 24.05 -3.60
N CYS A 122 -10.30 23.40 -4.39
CA CYS A 122 -10.04 23.73 -5.79
C CYS A 122 -11.20 23.32 -6.71
N ASP A 123 -11.92 22.25 -6.38
CA ASP A 123 -13.11 21.77 -7.08
C ASP A 123 -13.98 20.88 -6.18
N ALA A 124 -14.97 20.19 -6.76
CA ALA A 124 -15.88 19.32 -6.03
C ALA A 124 -15.21 18.06 -5.44
N LEU A 125 -14.20 17.51 -6.12
CA LEU A 125 -13.47 16.34 -5.60
C LEU A 125 -12.60 16.76 -4.42
N ASP A 126 -11.90 17.88 -4.55
CA ASP A 126 -11.10 18.46 -3.48
C ASP A 126 -11.96 18.85 -2.26
N ALA A 127 -13.21 19.28 -2.49
CA ALA A 127 -14.16 19.54 -1.42
C ALA A 127 -14.55 18.26 -0.63
N CYS A 128 -14.67 17.11 -1.31
CA CYS A 128 -14.88 15.83 -0.63
C CYS A 128 -13.70 15.51 0.30
N CYS A 129 -12.47 15.69 -0.17
CA CYS A 129 -11.26 15.45 0.61
C CYS A 129 -11.13 16.43 1.80
N MET A 130 -11.46 17.71 1.60
CA MET A 130 -11.48 18.69 2.70
C MET A 130 -12.40 18.26 3.85
N VAL A 131 -13.57 17.71 3.54
CA VAL A 131 -14.52 17.19 4.54
C VAL A 131 -13.97 15.94 5.23
N HIS A 132 -13.32 15.05 4.48
CA HIS A 132 -12.69 13.85 5.03
C HIS A 132 -11.56 14.19 6.01
N ASP A 133 -10.64 15.08 5.63
CA ASP A 133 -9.53 15.52 6.48
C ASP A 133 -10.05 16.11 7.80
N ALA A 134 -11.08 16.96 7.73
CA ALA A 134 -11.71 17.54 8.90
C ALA A 134 -12.38 16.46 9.78
N CYS A 135 -13.03 15.46 9.18
CA CYS A 135 -13.64 14.34 9.88
C CYS A 135 -12.58 13.51 10.61
N VAL A 136 -11.48 13.15 9.93
CA VAL A 136 -10.37 12.39 10.52
C VAL A 136 -9.75 13.16 11.69
N THR A 137 -9.52 14.46 11.51
CA THR A 137 -9.01 15.34 12.58
C THR A 137 -9.94 15.35 13.79
N ALA A 138 -11.25 15.44 13.57
CA ALA A 138 -12.25 15.41 14.64
C ALA A 138 -12.35 14.03 15.35
N ASN A 139 -11.95 12.95 14.68
CA ASN A 139 -11.94 11.59 15.21
C ASN A 139 -10.53 11.15 15.63
N ASN A 140 -9.79 12.02 16.34
CA ASN A 140 -8.47 11.71 16.90
C ASN A 140 -7.41 11.27 15.88
N ASN A 141 -7.50 11.77 14.64
CA ASN A 141 -6.65 11.36 13.52
C ASN A 141 -6.79 9.87 13.14
N ASP A 142 -7.95 9.27 13.40
CA ASP A 142 -8.26 7.91 12.97
C ASP A 142 -8.61 7.88 11.48
N TYR A 143 -7.61 7.59 10.65
CA TYR A 143 -7.78 7.40 9.20
C TYR A 143 -8.58 6.13 8.83
N LEU A 144 -8.84 5.23 9.78
CA LEU A 144 -9.67 4.03 9.57
C LEU A 144 -11.08 4.20 10.13
N ASN A 145 -11.44 5.42 10.56
CA ASN A 145 -12.78 5.74 11.00
C ASN A 145 -13.80 5.43 9.89
N LEU A 146 -14.77 4.57 10.19
CA LEU A 146 -15.71 4.06 9.19
C LEU A 146 -16.62 5.15 8.65
N GLU A 147 -17.06 6.09 9.50
CA GLU A 147 -17.92 7.19 9.09
C GLU A 147 -17.19 8.12 8.14
N CYS A 148 -15.97 8.55 8.47
CA CYS A 148 -15.19 9.43 7.61
C CYS A 148 -14.94 8.80 6.24
N ASN A 149 -14.49 7.54 6.19
CA ASN A 149 -14.16 6.88 4.93
C ASN A 149 -15.41 6.57 4.07
N GLN A 150 -16.52 6.18 4.68
CA GLN A 150 -17.78 5.95 3.95
C GLN A 150 -18.35 7.26 3.40
N ASN A 151 -18.28 8.34 4.18
CA ASN A 151 -18.73 9.66 3.73
C ASN A 151 -17.89 10.16 2.54
N LEU A 152 -16.56 9.97 2.58
CA LEU A 152 -15.70 10.31 1.45
C LEU A 152 -16.06 9.49 0.20
N SER A 153 -16.14 8.16 0.32
CA SER A 153 -16.52 7.28 -0.79
C SER A 153 -17.87 7.69 -1.42
N ASN A 154 -18.88 7.96 -0.58
CA ASN A 154 -20.19 8.42 -1.02
C ASN A 154 -20.17 9.81 -1.67
N CYS A 155 -19.26 10.71 -1.24
CA CYS A 155 -19.09 12.03 -1.82
C CYS A 155 -18.48 11.92 -3.22
N ILE A 156 -17.39 11.15 -3.36
CA ILE A 156 -16.70 10.93 -4.64
C ILE A 156 -17.64 10.32 -5.68
N ALA A 157 -18.48 9.35 -5.29
CA ALA A 157 -19.46 8.72 -6.17
C ALA A 157 -20.49 9.70 -6.77
N LYS A 158 -20.64 10.90 -6.20
CA LYS A 158 -21.56 11.95 -6.67
C LYS A 158 -20.85 13.07 -7.43
N VAL A 159 -19.52 13.06 -7.49
CA VAL A 159 -18.76 14.06 -8.24
C VAL A 159 -19.04 13.89 -9.74
N ASN A 160 -19.40 14.98 -10.40
CA ASN A 160 -19.49 15.00 -11.87
C ASN A 160 -18.08 15.06 -12.46
N THR A 161 -17.49 13.91 -12.79
CA THR A 161 -16.12 13.79 -13.32
C THR A 161 -15.97 14.35 -14.74
N ALA A 162 -17.07 14.60 -15.45
CA ALA A 162 -17.09 15.32 -16.73
C ALA A 162 -17.26 16.84 -16.56
N GLY A 163 -17.43 17.32 -15.33
CA GLY A 163 -17.60 18.73 -15.00
C GLY A 163 -16.29 19.52 -15.05
N PRO A 164 -16.37 20.86 -14.88
CA PRO A 164 -15.18 21.71 -14.80
C PRO A 164 -14.37 21.42 -13.54
N THR A 165 -13.05 21.61 -13.65
CA THR A 165 -12.07 21.55 -12.56
C THR A 165 -11.23 22.82 -12.53
N PHE A 166 -10.31 22.95 -11.58
CA PHE A 166 -9.44 24.11 -11.45
C PHE A 166 -8.48 24.27 -12.63
N GLN A 167 -8.08 25.52 -12.90
CA GLN A 167 -7.20 25.85 -14.01
C GLN A 167 -5.81 25.22 -13.83
N GLY A 168 -5.27 24.63 -14.90
CA GLY A 168 -3.94 24.02 -14.90
C GLY A 168 -3.88 22.61 -14.33
N ASN A 169 -5.02 22.00 -14.00
CA ASN A 169 -5.10 20.61 -13.59
C ASN A 169 -4.54 19.67 -14.68
N LYS A 170 -3.54 18.88 -14.31
CA LYS A 170 -2.89 17.88 -15.18
C LYS A 170 -3.48 16.48 -15.03
N CYS A 171 -4.34 16.27 -14.04
CA CYS A 171 -4.96 14.99 -13.75
C CYS A 171 -6.33 14.84 -14.43
N SER A 172 -6.68 13.61 -14.78
CA SER A 172 -8.06 13.27 -15.11
C SER A 172 -8.88 13.15 -13.82
N LEU A 173 -9.98 13.91 -13.71
CA LEU A 173 -10.88 13.85 -12.56
C LEU A 173 -11.44 12.45 -12.32
N ASP A 174 -11.81 11.75 -13.41
CA ASP A 174 -12.30 10.37 -13.34
C ASP A 174 -11.23 9.42 -12.79
N GLN A 175 -9.99 9.56 -13.28
CA GLN A 175 -8.88 8.74 -12.83
C GLN A 175 -8.58 8.96 -11.34
N VAL A 176 -8.42 10.21 -10.92
CA VAL A 176 -8.12 10.52 -9.51
C VAL A 176 -9.25 10.05 -8.60
N SER A 177 -10.51 10.22 -9.01
CA SER A 177 -11.67 9.74 -8.26
C SER A 177 -11.64 8.22 -8.07
N GLN A 178 -11.26 7.46 -9.09
CA GLN A 178 -11.14 5.99 -9.02
C GLN A 178 -10.00 5.55 -8.10
N GLU A 179 -8.83 6.19 -8.20
CA GLU A 179 -7.67 5.89 -7.36
C GLU A 179 -7.96 6.16 -5.88
N ILE A 180 -8.60 7.30 -5.56
CA ILE A 180 -9.01 7.61 -4.19
C ILE A 180 -10.08 6.62 -3.70
N SER A 181 -11.08 6.31 -4.53
CA SER A 181 -12.13 5.34 -4.17
C SER A 181 -11.56 3.96 -3.83
N LEU A 182 -10.56 3.50 -4.59
CA LEU A 182 -9.87 2.23 -4.33
C LEU A 182 -9.23 2.20 -2.94
N ILE A 183 -8.53 3.27 -2.54
CA ILE A 183 -7.95 3.37 -1.19
C ILE A 183 -9.07 3.40 -0.14
N MET A 184 -10.14 4.14 -0.38
CA MET A 184 -11.24 4.27 0.57
C MET A 184 -11.94 2.93 0.82
N ASP A 185 -12.16 2.12 -0.22
CA ASP A 185 -12.72 0.78 -0.07
C ASP A 185 -11.81 -0.12 0.78
N ALA A 186 -10.50 -0.04 0.58
CA ALA A 186 -9.52 -0.76 1.39
C ALA A 186 -9.50 -0.26 2.85
N ALA A 187 -9.58 1.05 3.08
CA ALA A 187 -9.64 1.65 4.42
C ALA A 187 -10.92 1.27 5.17
N ILE A 188 -12.08 1.26 4.50
CA ILE A 188 -13.35 0.80 5.07
C ILE A 188 -13.27 -0.68 5.44
N LEU A 189 -12.69 -1.52 4.57
CA LEU A 189 -12.51 -2.93 4.87
C LEU A 189 -11.59 -3.14 6.08
N ALA A 190 -10.47 -2.43 6.13
CA ALA A 190 -9.53 -2.48 7.24
C ALA A 190 -10.18 -1.99 8.55
N GLY A 191 -10.90 -0.86 8.51
CA GLY A 191 -11.63 -0.32 9.66
C GLY A 191 -12.66 -1.30 10.21
N ARG A 192 -13.40 -2.02 9.34
CA ARG A 192 -14.36 -3.06 9.77
C ARG A 192 -13.68 -4.26 10.43
N ALA A 193 -12.47 -4.60 9.98
CA ALA A 193 -11.71 -5.72 10.53
C ALA A 193 -11.07 -5.37 11.88
N LEU A 194 -10.53 -4.15 12.02
CA LEU A 194 -9.78 -3.71 13.20
C LEU A 194 -10.67 -3.15 14.31
N HIS A 195 -11.80 -2.53 13.97
CA HIS A 195 -12.80 -2.07 14.94
C HIS A 195 -13.83 -3.14 15.30
N LYS A 196 -13.58 -4.41 14.92
CA LYS A 196 -14.40 -5.53 15.36
C LYS A 196 -14.18 -5.75 16.87
N PRO A 197 -15.23 -5.83 17.69
CA PRO A 197 -15.10 -6.05 19.13
C PRO A 197 -14.49 -7.41 19.47
#